data_AF-R5L8T3-F1
#
_entry.id   AF-R5L8T3-F1
#
_cell.length_a   1.000
_cell.length_b   1.000
_cell.length_c   1.000
_cell.angle_alpha   90.00
_cell.angle_beta   90.00
_cell.angle_gamma   90.00
#
_symmetry.space_group_name_H-M   'P 1'
#
loop_
_entity.id
_entity.type
_entity.pdbx_description
1 polymer ?
#
loop_
_entity_poly.entity_id
_entity_poly.type
_entity_poly.pdbx_seq_one_letter_code
_entity_poly.pdbx_strand_id
1 'polypeptide(L)'
;MLTAPEFYQKNDDGTWTDMRSDSEFMEQAAENGLKLKVVGILKPDADSLISSTNSGGIGYTHALTEYMIDKTNSSELVKEQKENPDVDVFTGIEFPKADEEEEQPMSQSEAMEMLTGMLTEEQRTKLNEGIMAALTEEQQAQIQSAMMGMVSDEQMNSIMMGVLTPEQLTQLQSGADVNSLLTDAQKAQMSAQIAASLTTEQNAELSAMMNGMVDPTKMYTIFMQVLTTDQLRQLMDMTKEPETTDATYDGNLKLLGVAELSEPSSMKIYATDFESKEKITQLIEKYNDSKIVDDNQADVINYTDYVGLMMSSVSDIINSISYILIAFVAISLIVSSIMIGIITYISVLERTKEIGILRAMGASKRDISNVFNAETLIVGFSAGVIGIAVTLLLNIPINIIIENITGIANVALLPWQGGVILVVISMLLTLIAGLVPAGVAAKKDPVEALRTE
;
A
#
# COMPACT_ATOMS: atom_id res chain seq x y z
N MET A 1 -22.20 -15.42 24.04
CA MET A 1 -20.99 -15.36 23.19
C MET A 1 -20.78 -16.73 22.60
N LEU A 2 -20.53 -16.81 21.30
CA LEU A 2 -20.35 -18.05 20.56
C LEU A 2 -18.93 -18.11 19.99
N THR A 3 -18.36 -19.30 19.88
CA THR A 3 -17.14 -19.58 19.12
C THR A 3 -17.49 -19.80 17.65
N ALA A 4 -16.56 -19.56 16.72
CA ALA A 4 -16.83 -19.71 15.29
C ALA A 4 -17.37 -21.10 14.88
N PRO A 5 -16.90 -22.24 15.44
CA PRO A 5 -17.46 -23.56 15.11
C PRO A 5 -18.94 -23.74 15.51
N GLU A 6 -19.46 -22.95 16.44
CA GLU A 6 -20.87 -23.04 16.88
C GLU A 6 -21.86 -22.45 15.86
N PHE A 7 -21.36 -21.86 14.78
CA PHE A 7 -22.18 -21.41 13.65
C PHE A 7 -22.42 -22.49 12.59
N TYR A 8 -21.79 -23.66 12.74
CA TYR A 8 -21.81 -24.70 11.72
C TYR A 8 -22.55 -25.94 12.23
N GLN A 9 -23.23 -26.62 11.30
CA GLN A 9 -23.89 -27.89 11.55
C GLN A 9 -23.32 -28.96 10.61
N LYS A 10 -23.08 -30.14 11.16
CA LYS A 10 -22.60 -31.31 10.40
C LYS A 10 -23.73 -31.93 9.61
N ASN A 11 -23.48 -32.17 8.33
CA ASN A 11 -24.39 -32.84 7.40
C ASN A 11 -24.20 -34.37 7.46
N ASP A 12 -25.17 -35.11 6.90
CA ASP A 12 -25.12 -36.59 6.86
C ASP A 12 -23.97 -37.15 6.01
N ASP A 13 -23.46 -36.36 5.05
CA ASP A 13 -22.32 -36.70 4.19
C ASP A 13 -20.95 -36.42 4.84
N GLY A 14 -20.94 -35.88 6.06
CA GLY A 14 -19.73 -35.55 6.81
C GLY A 14 -19.20 -34.13 6.58
N THR A 15 -19.80 -33.36 5.66
CA THR A 15 -19.46 -31.95 5.44
C THR A 15 -20.12 -31.04 6.47
N TRP A 16 -19.69 -29.78 6.55
CA TRP A 16 -20.24 -28.80 7.48
C TRP A 16 -20.87 -27.60 6.77
N THR A 17 -22.10 -27.26 7.15
CA THR A 17 -22.85 -26.12 6.59
C THR A 17 -22.82 -24.94 7.55
N ASP A 18 -22.60 -23.73 7.02
CA ASP A 18 -22.75 -22.48 7.76
C ASP A 18 -24.23 -22.15 7.96
N MET A 19 -24.66 -22.09 9.22
CA MET A 19 -26.06 -21.88 9.61
C MET A 19 -26.35 -20.42 9.98
N ARG A 20 -25.45 -19.47 9.73
CA ARG A 20 -25.66 -18.04 10.07
C ARG A 20 -26.87 -17.41 9.38
N SER A 21 -27.32 -17.96 8.25
CA SER A 21 -28.52 -17.53 7.54
C SER A 21 -29.82 -18.12 8.10
N ASP A 22 -29.74 -19.16 8.93
CA ASP A 22 -30.88 -19.79 9.58
C ASP A 22 -31.16 -19.11 10.94
N SER A 23 -32.26 -18.37 11.00
CA SER A 23 -32.64 -17.62 12.20
C SER A 23 -33.00 -18.50 13.39
N GLU A 24 -33.63 -19.67 13.16
CA GLU A 24 -34.04 -20.57 14.24
C GLU A 24 -32.81 -21.23 14.87
N PHE A 25 -31.88 -21.69 14.03
CA PHE A 25 -30.60 -22.21 14.47
C PHE A 25 -29.83 -21.17 15.29
N MET A 26 -29.73 -19.94 14.80
CA MET A 26 -28.99 -18.88 15.47
C MET A 26 -29.59 -18.46 16.81
N GLU A 27 -30.92 -18.49 16.96
CA GLU A 27 -31.57 -18.23 18.25
C GLU A 27 -31.23 -19.31 19.27
N GLN A 28 -31.32 -20.58 18.87
CA GLN A 28 -30.96 -21.71 19.73
C GLN A 28 -29.47 -21.71 20.10
N ALA A 29 -28.59 -21.43 19.13
CA ALA A 29 -27.16 -21.29 19.37
C ALA A 29 -26.90 -20.18 20.40
N ALA A 30 -27.53 -19.00 20.23
CA ALA A 30 -27.35 -17.87 21.14
C ALA A 30 -27.80 -18.17 22.58
N GLU A 31 -28.88 -18.94 22.78
CA GLU A 31 -29.35 -19.36 24.10
C GLU A 31 -28.36 -20.29 24.82
N ASN A 32 -27.73 -21.20 24.07
CA ASN A 32 -26.73 -22.15 24.55
C ASN A 32 -25.32 -21.54 24.66
N GLY A 33 -25.10 -20.39 24.05
CA GLY A 33 -23.84 -19.68 24.08
C GLY A 33 -23.42 -19.24 25.49
N LEU A 34 -22.13 -18.94 25.65
CA LEU A 34 -21.58 -18.51 26.93
C LEU A 34 -22.22 -17.18 27.36
N LYS A 35 -22.89 -17.18 28.52
CA LYS A 35 -23.52 -15.98 29.09
C LYS A 35 -22.46 -15.12 29.77
N LEU A 36 -22.28 -13.91 29.27
CA LEU A 36 -21.34 -12.93 29.82
C LEU A 36 -22.07 -11.93 30.71
N LYS A 37 -21.41 -11.50 31.78
CA LYS A 37 -21.89 -10.41 32.65
C LYS A 37 -21.07 -9.15 32.38
N VAL A 38 -21.75 -8.06 32.05
CA VAL A 38 -21.10 -6.74 31.94
C VAL A 38 -20.77 -6.23 33.34
N VAL A 39 -19.49 -5.97 33.60
CA VAL A 39 -18.99 -5.54 34.91
C VAL A 39 -18.74 -4.03 35.01
N GLY A 40 -18.64 -3.33 33.88
CA GLY A 40 -18.42 -1.88 33.85
C GLY A 40 -18.48 -1.34 32.43
N ILE A 41 -18.68 -0.02 32.32
CA ILE A 41 -18.63 0.73 31.07
C ILE A 41 -17.63 1.85 31.28
N LEU A 42 -16.55 1.85 30.49
CA LEU A 42 -15.54 2.91 30.51
C LEU A 42 -15.99 4.03 29.58
N LYS A 43 -16.09 5.25 30.11
CA LYS A 43 -16.42 6.45 29.34
C LYS A 43 -15.17 7.31 29.21
N PRO A 44 -14.82 7.78 28.00
CA PRO A 44 -13.71 8.72 27.83
C PRO A 44 -13.98 10.01 28.60
N ASP A 45 -12.91 10.57 29.18
CA ASP A 45 -12.95 11.86 29.85
C ASP A 45 -13.22 12.98 28.84
N ALA A 46 -14.03 13.98 29.23
CA ALA A 46 -14.44 15.07 28.35
C ALA A 46 -13.27 15.99 27.97
N ASP A 47 -12.27 16.08 28.83
CA ASP A 47 -11.06 16.90 28.62
C ASP A 47 -9.89 16.10 28.02
N SER A 48 -10.10 14.83 27.66
CA SER A 48 -9.07 14.01 27.04
C SER A 48 -8.80 14.48 25.61
N LEU A 49 -7.58 14.97 25.38
CA LEU A 49 -7.05 15.23 24.03
C LEU A 49 -6.87 13.94 23.20
N ILE A 50 -6.92 12.77 23.84
CA ILE A 50 -6.82 11.44 23.22
C ILE A 50 -8.23 10.96 22.88
N SER A 51 -8.97 11.75 22.10
CA SER A 51 -10.26 11.36 21.56
C SER A 51 -10.11 11.12 20.06
N SER A 52 -10.06 9.86 19.60
CA SER A 52 -10.66 9.44 18.31
C SER A 52 -10.27 8.05 17.79
N THR A 53 -9.25 7.35 18.29
CA THR A 53 -8.80 6.12 17.59
C THR A 53 -9.24 4.78 18.17
N ASN A 54 -9.68 4.72 19.42
CA ASN A 54 -10.34 3.51 19.91
C ASN A 54 -11.84 3.63 19.65
N SER A 55 -12.30 3.05 18.54
CA SER A 55 -13.68 2.61 18.41
C SER A 55 -14.09 1.90 19.70
N GLY A 56 -15.30 2.16 20.19
CA GLY A 56 -15.79 1.54 21.42
C GLY A 56 -15.54 0.03 21.39
N GLY A 57 -14.66 -0.44 22.27
CA GLY A 57 -14.24 -1.83 22.34
C GLY A 57 -14.86 -2.52 23.55
N ILE A 58 -15.16 -3.80 23.42
CA ILE A 58 -15.54 -4.63 24.56
C ILE A 58 -14.25 -5.24 25.13
N GLY A 59 -13.94 -4.92 26.38
CA GLY A 59 -12.83 -5.52 27.11
C GLY A 59 -13.22 -6.87 27.70
N TYR A 60 -12.35 -7.86 27.56
CA TYR A 60 -12.53 -9.21 28.08
C TYR A 60 -11.35 -9.60 28.96
N THR A 61 -11.55 -10.53 29.90
CA THR A 61 -10.47 -11.02 30.76
C THR A 61 -9.60 -12.01 30.00
N HIS A 62 -8.34 -12.14 30.41
CA HIS A 62 -7.41 -13.15 29.88
C HIS A 62 -7.99 -14.57 29.98
N ALA A 63 -8.63 -14.89 31.12
CA ALA A 63 -9.29 -16.18 31.33
C ALA A 63 -10.42 -16.45 30.33
N LEU A 64 -11.18 -15.44 29.92
CA LEU A 64 -12.20 -15.61 28.87
C LEU A 64 -11.54 -15.89 27.52
N THR A 65 -10.43 -15.22 27.20
CA THR A 65 -9.66 -15.49 25.97
C THR A 65 -9.16 -16.93 25.94
N GLU A 66 -8.51 -17.41 27.00
CA GLU A 66 -8.03 -18.80 27.08
C GLU A 66 -9.17 -19.81 26.95
N TYR A 67 -10.29 -19.57 27.65
CA TYR A 67 -11.47 -20.43 27.56
C TYR A 67 -12.03 -20.50 26.13
N MET A 68 -12.12 -19.37 25.43
CA MET A 68 -12.63 -19.33 24.06
C MET A 68 -11.68 -20.04 23.09
N ILE A 69 -10.36 -19.90 23.27
CA ILE A 69 -9.36 -20.63 22.48
C ILE A 69 -9.51 -22.14 22.68
N ASP A 70 -9.56 -22.60 23.94
CA ASP A 70 -9.70 -24.03 24.26
C ASP A 70 -11.02 -24.60 23.75
N LYS A 71 -12.13 -23.86 23.92
CA LYS A 71 -13.44 -24.25 23.41
C LYS A 71 -13.46 -24.38 21.89
N THR A 72 -12.86 -23.43 21.16
CA THR A 72 -12.74 -23.51 19.70
C THR A 72 -11.89 -24.71 19.28
N ASN A 73 -10.69 -24.85 19.85
CA ASN A 73 -9.72 -25.89 19.49
C ASN A 73 -10.19 -27.30 19.84
N SER A 74 -11.07 -27.43 20.84
CA SER A 74 -11.66 -28.70 21.25
C SER A 74 -12.95 -29.09 20.49
N SER A 75 -13.49 -28.20 19.65
CA SER A 75 -14.69 -28.48 18.84
C SER A 75 -14.48 -29.62 17.84
N GLU A 76 -15.56 -30.34 17.51
CA GLU A 76 -15.53 -31.46 16.56
C GLU A 76 -15.05 -31.00 15.18
N LEU A 77 -15.64 -29.92 14.64
CA LEU A 77 -15.28 -29.32 13.36
C LEU A 77 -13.79 -28.97 13.26
N VAL A 78 -13.21 -28.33 14.28
CA VAL A 78 -11.77 -28.00 14.26
C VAL A 78 -10.90 -29.24 14.32
N LYS A 79 -11.28 -30.25 15.10
CA LYS A 79 -10.54 -31.52 15.16
C LYS A 79 -10.56 -32.23 13.83
N GLU A 80 -11.72 -32.31 13.16
CA GLU A 80 -11.85 -32.94 11.84
C GLU A 80 -10.99 -32.25 10.78
N GLN A 81 -10.97 -30.91 10.77
CA GLN A 81 -10.10 -30.18 9.86
C GLN A 81 -8.63 -30.44 10.18
N LYS A 82 -8.24 -30.46 11.46
CA LYS A 82 -6.85 -30.73 11.88
C LYS A 82 -6.39 -32.17 11.58
N GLU A 83 -7.30 -33.14 11.68
CA GLU A 83 -7.03 -34.54 11.38
C GLU A 83 -6.92 -34.82 9.87
N ASN A 84 -7.59 -34.00 9.03
CA ASN A 84 -7.56 -34.10 7.57
C ASN A 84 -7.00 -32.81 6.95
N PRO A 85 -5.67 -32.60 6.96
CA PRO A 85 -5.08 -31.34 6.52
C PRO A 85 -5.22 -31.07 5.02
N ASP A 86 -5.38 -32.12 4.22
CA ASP A 86 -5.46 -32.02 2.76
C ASP A 86 -6.90 -31.89 2.25
N VAL A 87 -7.92 -31.97 3.10
CA VAL A 87 -9.34 -31.99 2.71
C VAL A 87 -10.08 -30.83 3.37
N ASP A 88 -10.87 -30.10 2.58
CA ASP A 88 -11.78 -29.08 3.07
C ASP A 88 -13.00 -29.72 3.76
N VAL A 89 -13.18 -29.46 5.05
CA VAL A 89 -14.32 -29.99 5.83
C VAL A 89 -15.68 -29.40 5.42
N PHE A 90 -15.70 -28.29 4.68
CA PHE A 90 -16.96 -27.69 4.22
C PHE A 90 -17.47 -28.32 2.93
N THR A 91 -16.58 -28.76 2.05
CA THR A 91 -16.94 -29.33 0.73
C THR A 91 -16.64 -30.81 0.60
N GLY A 92 -15.72 -31.35 1.41
CA GLY A 92 -15.22 -32.72 1.31
C GLY A 92 -14.20 -32.93 0.19
N ILE A 93 -13.71 -31.85 -0.43
CA ILE A 93 -12.78 -31.87 -1.57
C ILE A 93 -11.34 -31.61 -1.10
N GLU A 94 -10.34 -32.18 -1.77
CA GLU A 94 -8.92 -31.91 -1.47
C GLU A 94 -8.54 -30.45 -1.78
N PHE A 95 -7.73 -29.83 -0.91
CA PHE A 95 -7.15 -28.51 -1.17
C PHE A 95 -6.20 -28.57 -2.37
N PRO A 96 -6.11 -27.48 -3.16
CA PRO A 96 -5.13 -27.39 -4.23
C PRO A 96 -3.70 -27.52 -3.69
N LYS A 97 -2.89 -28.38 -4.32
CA LYS A 97 -1.49 -28.61 -3.92
C LYS A 97 -0.63 -27.45 -4.40
N ALA A 98 0.23 -26.94 -3.53
CA ALA A 98 1.06 -25.75 -3.77
C ALA A 98 2.03 -25.84 -4.97
N ASP A 99 2.23 -27.03 -5.53
CA ASP A 99 3.19 -27.31 -6.61
C ASP A 99 2.53 -27.48 -7.99
N GLU A 100 1.20 -27.43 -8.06
CA GLU A 100 0.48 -27.47 -9.34
C GLU A 100 0.46 -26.04 -9.90
N GLU A 101 1.34 -25.77 -10.87
CA GLU A 101 1.26 -24.58 -11.73
C GLU A 101 -0.20 -24.40 -12.14
N GLU A 102 -0.75 -23.20 -11.91
CA GLU A 102 -2.10 -22.82 -12.34
C GLU A 102 -2.28 -23.17 -13.84
N GLU A 103 -2.79 -24.36 -14.15
CA GLU A 103 -3.27 -24.68 -15.49
C GLU A 103 -4.47 -23.77 -15.70
N GLN A 104 -4.24 -22.63 -16.36
CA GLN A 104 -5.33 -21.76 -16.76
C GLN A 104 -6.32 -22.59 -17.57
N PRO A 105 -7.62 -22.53 -17.22
CA PRO A 105 -8.62 -23.33 -17.91
C PRO A 105 -8.60 -22.98 -19.41
N MET A 106 -8.52 -24.02 -20.24
CA MET A 106 -8.63 -23.89 -21.70
C MET A 106 -9.90 -23.10 -22.03
N SER A 107 -9.81 -22.08 -22.88
CA SER A 107 -10.97 -21.25 -23.20
C SER A 107 -12.06 -22.08 -23.89
N GLN A 108 -13.34 -21.73 -23.69
CA GLN A 108 -14.45 -22.43 -24.36
C GLN A 108 -14.28 -22.48 -25.89
N SER A 109 -13.61 -21.48 -26.49
CA SER A 109 -13.23 -21.44 -27.90
C SER A 109 -12.19 -22.51 -28.28
N GLU A 110 -11.13 -22.68 -27.48
CA GLU A 110 -10.07 -23.65 -27.75
C GLU A 110 -10.58 -25.10 -27.55
N ALA A 111 -11.42 -25.30 -26.53
CA ALA A 111 -12.08 -26.59 -26.29
C ALA A 111 -13.01 -26.96 -27.45
N MET A 112 -13.76 -25.98 -27.99
CA MET A 112 -14.64 -26.19 -29.14
C MET A 112 -13.86 -26.43 -30.45
N GLU A 113 -12.71 -25.77 -30.62
CA GLU A 113 -11.83 -25.98 -31.77
C GLU A 113 -11.20 -27.39 -31.74
N MET A 114 -10.74 -27.85 -30.57
CA MET A 114 -10.27 -29.24 -30.41
C MET A 114 -11.40 -30.24 -30.67
N LEU A 115 -12.60 -29.98 -30.15
CA LEU A 115 -13.75 -30.86 -30.36
C LEU A 115 -14.10 -30.97 -31.84
N THR A 116 -14.27 -29.83 -32.53
CA THR A 116 -14.56 -29.83 -33.97
C THR A 116 -13.46 -30.51 -34.76
N GLY A 117 -12.20 -30.43 -34.33
CA GLY A 117 -11.05 -31.18 -34.86
C GLY A 117 -11.17 -32.70 -34.76
N MET A 118 -11.88 -33.22 -33.75
CA MET A 118 -12.07 -34.66 -33.50
C MET A 118 -13.32 -35.25 -34.17
N LEU A 119 -14.19 -34.42 -34.75
CA LEU A 119 -15.43 -34.86 -35.41
C LEU A 119 -15.17 -35.39 -36.83
N THR A 120 -15.94 -36.41 -37.21
CA THR A 120 -15.99 -36.86 -38.62
C THR A 120 -16.67 -35.81 -39.52
N GLU A 121 -16.40 -35.84 -40.83
CA GLU A 121 -17.06 -34.99 -41.83
C GLU A 121 -18.60 -35.02 -41.68
N GLU A 122 -19.19 -36.20 -41.51
CA GLU A 122 -20.65 -36.35 -41.33
C GLU A 122 -21.15 -35.68 -40.03
N GLN A 123 -20.40 -35.79 -38.94
CA GLN A 123 -20.74 -35.15 -37.67
C GLN A 123 -20.60 -33.63 -37.75
N ARG A 124 -19.58 -33.13 -38.45
CA ARG A 124 -19.40 -31.69 -38.70
C ARG A 124 -20.56 -31.12 -39.50
N THR A 125 -21.00 -31.82 -40.54
CA THR A 125 -22.17 -31.41 -41.33
C THR A 125 -23.43 -31.36 -40.45
N LYS A 126 -23.72 -32.41 -39.68
CA LYS A 126 -24.89 -32.46 -38.79
C LYS A 126 -24.83 -31.42 -37.67
N LEU A 127 -23.64 -31.15 -37.12
CA LEU A 127 -23.43 -30.10 -36.13
C LEU A 127 -23.73 -28.72 -36.71
N ASN A 128 -23.18 -28.43 -37.89
CA ASN A 128 -23.42 -27.16 -38.58
C ASN A 128 -24.91 -26.99 -38.96
N GLU A 129 -25.57 -28.05 -39.43
CA GLU A 129 -27.01 -28.05 -39.69
C GLU A 129 -27.83 -27.79 -38.43
N GLY A 130 -27.49 -28.45 -37.32
CA GLY A 130 -28.16 -28.26 -36.04
C GLY A 130 -28.00 -26.84 -35.49
N ILE A 131 -26.79 -26.28 -35.57
CA ILE A 131 -26.48 -24.90 -35.17
C ILE A 131 -27.28 -23.92 -36.02
N MET A 132 -27.30 -24.09 -37.34
CA MET A 132 -28.08 -23.25 -38.23
C MET A 132 -29.58 -23.35 -37.95
N ALA A 133 -30.11 -24.55 -37.70
CA ALA A 133 -31.53 -24.76 -37.37
C ALA A 133 -31.94 -24.17 -36.01
N ALA A 134 -30.99 -23.95 -35.09
CA ALA A 134 -31.27 -23.34 -33.79
C ALA A 134 -31.42 -21.80 -33.85
N LEU A 135 -31.00 -21.18 -34.95
CA LEU A 135 -31.07 -19.75 -35.22
C LEU A 135 -32.40 -19.33 -35.87
N THR A 136 -32.79 -18.07 -35.71
CA THR A 136 -33.95 -17.51 -36.43
C THR A 136 -33.62 -17.26 -37.91
N GLU A 137 -34.64 -17.17 -38.77
CA GLU A 137 -34.44 -16.85 -40.20
C GLU A 137 -33.67 -15.52 -40.40
N GLU A 138 -33.89 -14.54 -39.52
CA GLU A 138 -33.17 -13.26 -39.53
C GLU A 138 -31.69 -13.43 -39.16
N GLN A 139 -31.37 -14.23 -38.14
CA GLN A 139 -30.00 -14.55 -37.74
C GLN A 139 -29.27 -15.37 -38.81
N GLN A 140 -29.95 -16.33 -39.44
CA GLN A 140 -29.41 -17.11 -40.56
C GLN A 140 -29.06 -16.20 -41.74
N ALA A 141 -29.95 -15.26 -42.11
CA ALA A 141 -29.69 -14.30 -43.17
C ALA A 141 -28.52 -13.37 -42.85
N GLN A 142 -28.39 -12.94 -41.59
CA GLN A 142 -27.29 -12.08 -41.12
C GLN A 142 -25.93 -12.78 -41.23
N ILE A 143 -25.86 -14.05 -40.78
CA ILE A 143 -24.65 -14.87 -40.88
C ILE A 143 -24.31 -15.15 -42.35
N GLN A 144 -25.30 -15.50 -43.16
CA GLN A 144 -25.08 -15.77 -44.58
C GLN A 144 -24.55 -14.53 -45.31
N SER A 145 -25.09 -13.34 -45.00
CA SER A 145 -24.59 -12.08 -45.55
C SER A 145 -23.16 -11.77 -45.10
N ALA A 146 -22.82 -12.02 -43.83
CA ALA A 146 -21.48 -11.82 -43.31
C ALA A 146 -20.47 -12.74 -44.01
N MET A 147 -20.79 -14.03 -44.15
CA MET A 147 -19.96 -15.01 -44.84
C MET A 147 -19.71 -14.65 -46.31
N MET A 148 -20.73 -14.15 -47.02
CA MET A 148 -20.57 -13.69 -48.40
C MET A 148 -19.66 -12.46 -48.51
N GLY A 149 -19.63 -11.60 -47.48
CA GLY A 149 -18.73 -10.44 -47.42
C GLY A 149 -17.30 -10.77 -47.02
N MET A 150 -17.05 -11.97 -46.46
CA MET A 150 -15.72 -12.40 -46.01
C MET A 150 -14.88 -13.05 -47.11
N VAL A 151 -15.49 -13.55 -48.19
CA VAL A 151 -14.77 -14.14 -49.32
C VAL A 151 -14.48 -13.11 -50.43
N SER A 152 -13.39 -13.28 -51.17
CA SER A 152 -13.07 -12.38 -52.28
C SER A 152 -14.00 -12.61 -53.48
N ASP A 153 -14.14 -11.59 -54.35
CA ASP A 153 -14.96 -11.70 -55.57
C ASP A 153 -14.51 -12.86 -56.49
N GLU A 154 -13.21 -13.15 -56.53
CA GLU A 154 -12.67 -14.29 -57.29
C GLU A 154 -13.08 -15.65 -56.69
N GLN A 155 -13.00 -15.77 -55.35
CA GLN A 155 -13.45 -16.97 -54.64
C GLN A 155 -14.95 -17.16 -54.81
N MET A 156 -15.74 -16.10 -54.65
CA MET A 156 -17.19 -16.14 -54.83
C MET A 156 -17.57 -16.56 -56.25
N ASN A 157 -16.90 -16.03 -57.28
CA ASN A 157 -17.16 -16.41 -58.66
C ASN A 157 -16.81 -17.88 -58.93
N SER A 158 -15.74 -18.41 -58.33
CA SER A 158 -15.37 -19.82 -58.44
C SER A 158 -16.41 -20.76 -57.79
N ILE A 159 -16.93 -20.37 -56.63
CA ILE A 159 -17.98 -21.09 -55.90
C ILE A 159 -19.28 -21.07 -56.70
N MET A 160 -19.65 -19.90 -57.26
CA MET A 160 -20.85 -19.78 -58.11
C MET A 160 -20.76 -20.65 -59.36
N MET A 161 -19.61 -20.74 -60.03
CA MET A 161 -19.45 -21.64 -61.17
C MET A 161 -19.53 -23.14 -60.78
N GLY A 162 -19.23 -23.48 -59.53
CA GLY A 162 -19.32 -24.85 -59.00
C GLY A 162 -20.72 -25.28 -58.55
N VAL A 163 -21.59 -24.32 -58.20
CA VAL A 163 -22.92 -24.58 -57.62
C VAL A 163 -24.07 -24.33 -58.61
N LEU A 164 -23.88 -23.42 -59.57
CA LEU A 164 -24.92 -23.00 -60.51
C LEU A 164 -24.91 -23.80 -61.81
N THR A 165 -26.09 -24.00 -62.39
CA THR A 165 -26.19 -24.52 -63.77
C THR A 165 -25.90 -23.41 -64.79
N PRO A 166 -25.49 -23.76 -66.03
CA PRO A 166 -25.26 -22.79 -67.10
C PRO A 166 -26.48 -21.89 -67.41
N GLU A 167 -27.70 -22.42 -67.23
CA GLU A 167 -28.95 -21.67 -67.39
C GLU A 167 -29.15 -20.64 -66.27
N GLN A 168 -28.89 -21.02 -65.01
CA GLN A 168 -28.96 -20.12 -63.86
C GLN A 168 -27.90 -19.00 -63.96
N LEU A 169 -26.70 -19.32 -64.45
CA LEU A 169 -25.63 -18.34 -64.68
C LEU A 169 -26.02 -17.30 -65.75
N THR A 170 -26.73 -17.72 -66.79
CA THR A 170 -27.22 -16.83 -67.85
C THR A 170 -28.34 -15.91 -67.34
N GLN A 171 -29.21 -16.42 -66.46
CA GLN A 171 -30.27 -15.62 -65.82
C GLN A 171 -29.72 -14.57 -64.86
N LEU A 172 -28.63 -14.88 -64.15
CA LEU A 172 -27.91 -13.90 -63.32
C LEU A 172 -27.31 -12.75 -64.14
N GLN A 173 -26.72 -13.06 -65.30
CA GLN A 173 -26.19 -12.05 -66.23
C GLN A 173 -27.28 -11.14 -66.80
N SER A 174 -28.55 -11.58 -66.76
CA SER A 174 -29.71 -10.79 -67.16
C SER A 174 -30.33 -9.96 -66.02
N GLY A 175 -29.72 -9.96 -64.82
CA GLY A 175 -30.12 -9.14 -63.67
C GLY A 175 -31.15 -9.79 -62.74
N ALA A 176 -31.32 -11.11 -62.80
CA ALA A 176 -32.16 -11.84 -61.85
C ALA A 176 -31.50 -11.91 -60.46
N ASP A 177 -32.33 -11.90 -59.40
CA ASP A 177 -31.86 -11.99 -58.02
C ASP A 177 -31.33 -13.40 -57.73
N VAL A 178 -30.06 -13.48 -57.31
CA VAL A 178 -29.36 -14.73 -56.94
C VAL A 178 -30.18 -15.54 -55.96
N ASN A 179 -30.81 -14.92 -54.97
CA ASN A 179 -31.48 -15.63 -53.89
C ASN A 179 -32.80 -16.31 -54.34
N SER A 180 -33.35 -15.87 -55.48
CA SER A 180 -34.58 -16.43 -56.09
C SER A 180 -34.31 -17.59 -57.05
N LEU A 181 -33.06 -17.74 -57.51
CA LEU A 181 -32.67 -18.73 -58.50
C LEU A 181 -32.12 -20.02 -57.89
N LEU A 182 -31.72 -19.98 -56.61
CA LEU A 182 -31.13 -21.12 -55.91
C LEU A 182 -32.19 -21.95 -55.21
N THR A 183 -32.09 -23.27 -55.36
CA THR A 183 -32.77 -24.21 -54.47
C THR A 183 -32.15 -24.18 -53.07
N ASP A 184 -32.88 -24.59 -52.04
CA ASP A 184 -32.35 -24.64 -50.67
C ASP A 184 -31.11 -25.53 -50.56
N ALA A 185 -31.06 -26.62 -51.34
CA ALA A 185 -29.89 -27.48 -51.46
C ALA A 185 -28.68 -26.75 -52.08
N GLN A 186 -28.89 -25.92 -53.10
CA GLN A 186 -27.82 -25.10 -53.69
C GLN A 186 -27.36 -23.99 -52.73
N LYS A 187 -28.27 -23.39 -51.96
CA LYS A 187 -27.91 -22.40 -50.93
C LYS A 187 -27.04 -23.02 -49.83
N ALA A 188 -27.40 -24.21 -49.37
CA ALA A 188 -26.65 -24.96 -48.37
C ALA A 188 -25.28 -25.42 -48.91
N GLN A 189 -25.21 -25.86 -50.17
CA GLN A 189 -23.95 -26.23 -50.80
C GLN A 189 -23.02 -25.01 -50.99
N MET A 190 -23.58 -23.86 -51.36
CA MET A 190 -22.84 -22.62 -51.51
C MET A 190 -22.28 -22.13 -50.17
N SER A 191 -23.09 -22.13 -49.10
CA SER A 191 -22.63 -21.73 -47.77
C SER A 191 -21.55 -22.67 -47.22
N ALA A 192 -21.65 -23.98 -47.48
CA ALA A 192 -20.63 -24.96 -47.11
C ALA A 192 -19.30 -24.73 -47.83
N GLN A 193 -19.34 -24.42 -49.14
CA GLN A 193 -18.12 -24.09 -49.90
C GLN A 193 -17.50 -22.75 -49.47
N ILE A 194 -18.33 -21.76 -49.12
CA ILE A 194 -17.87 -20.49 -48.55
C ILE A 194 -17.16 -20.75 -47.22
N ALA A 195 -17.79 -21.47 -46.29
CA ALA A 195 -17.21 -21.83 -45.00
C ALA A 195 -15.86 -22.54 -45.13
N ALA A 196 -15.75 -23.47 -46.09
CA ALA A 196 -14.50 -24.20 -46.35
C ALA A 196 -13.39 -23.33 -46.95
N SER A 197 -13.72 -22.16 -47.51
CA SER A 197 -12.76 -21.24 -48.14
C SER A 197 -12.25 -20.13 -47.22
N LEU A 198 -12.79 -20.01 -46.00
CA LEU A 198 -12.41 -19.00 -45.02
C LEU A 198 -11.04 -19.30 -44.39
N THR A 199 -10.29 -18.23 -44.09
CA THR A 199 -9.04 -18.33 -43.32
C THR A 199 -9.31 -18.54 -41.82
N THR A 200 -8.29 -18.96 -41.05
CA THR A 200 -8.40 -19.12 -39.59
C THR A 200 -8.87 -17.84 -38.89
N GLU A 201 -8.40 -16.67 -39.32
CA GLU A 201 -8.79 -15.37 -38.76
C GLU A 201 -10.27 -15.03 -39.07
N GLN A 202 -10.72 -15.30 -40.29
CA GLN A 202 -12.12 -15.12 -40.69
C GLN A 202 -13.07 -16.10 -40.00
N ASN A 203 -12.60 -17.34 -39.76
CA ASN A 203 -13.33 -18.33 -38.96
C ASN A 203 -13.46 -17.90 -37.50
N ALA A 204 -12.43 -17.28 -36.92
CA ALA A 204 -12.49 -16.74 -35.57
C ALA A 204 -13.48 -15.56 -35.46
N GLU A 205 -13.48 -14.65 -36.44
CA GLU A 205 -14.42 -13.52 -36.51
C GLU A 205 -15.88 -13.99 -36.67
N LEU A 206 -16.12 -14.97 -37.55
CA LEU A 206 -17.43 -15.60 -37.72
C LEU A 206 -17.89 -16.31 -36.44
N SER A 207 -16.99 -17.04 -35.77
CA SER A 207 -17.27 -17.73 -34.51
C SER A 207 -17.62 -16.75 -33.40
N ALA A 208 -16.91 -15.62 -33.30
CA ALA A 208 -17.21 -14.55 -32.34
C ALA A 208 -18.57 -13.89 -32.62
N MET A 209 -18.95 -13.74 -33.89
CA MET A 209 -20.27 -13.23 -34.28
C MET A 209 -21.40 -14.21 -33.91
N MET A 210 -21.16 -15.51 -34.09
CA MET A 210 -22.13 -16.55 -33.71
C MET A 210 -22.24 -16.72 -32.18
N ASN A 211 -21.18 -16.35 -31.44
CA ASN A 211 -21.15 -16.42 -30.00
C ASN A 211 -22.17 -15.44 -29.39
N GLY A 212 -23.19 -15.98 -28.71
CA GLY A 212 -24.33 -15.24 -28.17
C GLY A 212 -25.58 -15.20 -29.05
N MET A 213 -25.53 -15.71 -30.29
CA MET A 213 -26.73 -15.85 -31.15
C MET A 213 -27.50 -17.16 -30.89
N VAL A 214 -26.80 -18.22 -30.47
CA VAL A 214 -27.37 -19.54 -30.19
C VAL A 214 -27.59 -19.70 -28.68
N ASP A 215 -28.80 -20.09 -28.29
CA ASP A 215 -29.14 -20.41 -26.90
C ASP A 215 -28.27 -21.59 -26.38
N PRO A 216 -27.58 -21.45 -25.23
CA PRO A 216 -26.74 -22.50 -24.66
C PRO A 216 -27.46 -23.85 -24.46
N THR A 217 -28.75 -23.80 -24.14
CA THR A 217 -29.60 -24.99 -23.94
C THR A 217 -29.87 -25.70 -25.26
N LYS A 218 -30.10 -24.94 -26.34
CA LYS A 218 -30.25 -25.52 -27.69
C LYS A 218 -28.93 -26.09 -28.18
N MET A 219 -27.82 -25.41 -27.91
CA MET A 219 -26.49 -25.92 -28.23
C MET A 219 -26.22 -27.28 -27.56
N TYR A 220 -26.56 -27.39 -26.28
CA TYR A 220 -26.50 -28.66 -25.54
C TYR A 220 -27.33 -29.77 -26.19
N THR A 221 -28.56 -29.48 -26.64
CA THR A 221 -29.38 -30.48 -27.34
C THR A 221 -28.80 -30.94 -28.67
N ILE A 222 -28.14 -30.04 -29.40
CA ILE A 222 -27.46 -30.38 -30.66
C ILE A 222 -26.27 -31.29 -30.38
N PHE A 223 -25.46 -30.97 -29.36
CA PHE A 223 -24.33 -31.81 -28.97
C PHE A 223 -24.77 -33.22 -28.56
N MET A 224 -25.85 -33.36 -27.80
CA MET A 224 -26.41 -34.67 -27.46
C MET A 224 -26.91 -35.48 -28.66
N GLN A 225 -27.27 -34.83 -29.77
CA GLN A 225 -27.73 -35.50 -30.99
C GLN A 225 -26.59 -35.90 -31.93
N VAL A 226 -25.45 -35.20 -31.86
CA VAL A 226 -24.34 -35.36 -32.82
C VAL A 226 -23.15 -36.12 -32.22
N LEU A 227 -22.89 -35.95 -30.93
CA LEU A 227 -21.74 -36.56 -30.24
C LEU A 227 -22.09 -37.93 -29.67
N THR A 228 -21.10 -38.81 -29.60
CA THR A 228 -21.25 -40.08 -28.85
C THR A 228 -21.12 -39.83 -27.35
N THR A 229 -21.63 -40.75 -26.54
CA THR A 229 -21.53 -40.67 -25.06
C THR A 229 -20.09 -40.52 -24.58
N ASP A 230 -19.13 -41.19 -25.22
CA ASP A 230 -17.71 -41.06 -24.87
C ASP A 230 -17.13 -39.68 -25.22
N GLN A 231 -17.54 -39.09 -26.35
CA GLN A 231 -17.10 -37.75 -26.74
C GLN A 231 -17.76 -36.64 -25.91
N LEU A 232 -19.02 -36.81 -25.51
CA LEU A 232 -19.69 -35.94 -24.53
C LEU A 232 -19.00 -36.02 -23.16
N ARG A 233 -18.58 -37.22 -22.73
CA ARG A 233 -17.88 -37.40 -21.46
C ARG A 233 -16.49 -36.75 -21.49
N GLN A 234 -15.76 -36.92 -22.59
CA GLN A 234 -14.46 -36.28 -22.78
C GLN A 234 -14.58 -34.76 -22.86
N LEU A 235 -15.61 -34.23 -23.52
CA LEU A 235 -15.95 -32.81 -23.51
C LEU A 235 -16.22 -32.33 -22.07
N MET A 236 -17.08 -33.02 -21.32
CA MET A 236 -17.38 -32.65 -19.93
C MET A 236 -16.16 -32.74 -19.01
N ASP A 237 -15.25 -33.69 -19.21
CA ASP A 237 -14.01 -33.79 -18.45
C ASP A 237 -13.01 -32.67 -18.82
N MET A 238 -13.00 -32.19 -20.08
CA MET A 238 -12.15 -31.08 -20.53
C MET A 238 -12.71 -29.69 -20.16
N THR A 239 -14.02 -29.57 -19.94
CA THR A 239 -14.69 -28.31 -19.56
C THR A 239 -15.13 -28.27 -18.10
N LYS A 240 -14.85 -29.33 -17.33
CA LYS A 240 -15.02 -29.29 -15.88
C LYS A 240 -14.04 -28.27 -15.35
N GLU A 241 -14.55 -27.17 -14.81
CA GLU A 241 -13.77 -26.37 -13.88
C GLU A 241 -13.28 -27.33 -12.77
N PRO A 242 -11.98 -27.35 -12.42
CA PRO A 242 -11.58 -28.04 -11.21
C PRO A 242 -12.42 -27.45 -10.07
N GLU A 243 -13.12 -28.30 -9.31
CA GLU A 243 -13.83 -27.89 -8.09
C GLU A 243 -12.81 -27.56 -6.97
N THR A 244 -11.73 -26.85 -7.27
CA THR A 244 -10.84 -26.34 -6.23
C THR A 244 -11.48 -25.07 -5.69
N THR A 245 -12.16 -25.22 -4.57
CA THR A 245 -12.55 -24.08 -3.74
C THR A 245 -11.31 -23.23 -3.48
N ASP A 246 -11.40 -21.90 -3.56
CA ASP A 246 -10.34 -20.97 -3.12
C ASP A 246 -9.95 -21.15 -1.62
N ALA A 247 -10.57 -22.10 -0.91
CA ALA A 247 -10.26 -22.48 0.46
C ALA A 247 -8.87 -23.12 0.56
N THR A 248 -8.20 -22.85 1.68
CA THR A 248 -6.91 -23.44 2.04
C THR A 248 -6.99 -23.95 3.47
N TYR A 249 -6.13 -24.91 3.84
CA TYR A 249 -6.05 -25.42 5.20
C TYR A 249 -5.92 -24.31 6.25
N ASP A 250 -4.94 -23.41 6.07
CA ASP A 250 -4.72 -22.28 6.98
C ASP A 250 -5.88 -21.27 6.94
N GLY A 251 -6.50 -21.09 5.77
CA GLY A 251 -7.71 -20.28 5.61
C GLY A 251 -8.87 -20.81 6.44
N ASN A 252 -9.08 -22.13 6.41
CA ASN A 252 -10.13 -22.80 7.18
C ASN A 252 -9.85 -22.72 8.68
N LEU A 253 -8.62 -22.98 9.15
CA LEU A 253 -8.29 -22.82 10.57
C LEU A 253 -8.54 -21.38 11.05
N LYS A 254 -8.17 -20.37 10.26
CA LYS A 254 -8.47 -18.96 10.55
C LYS A 254 -9.97 -18.67 10.58
N LEU A 255 -10.73 -19.19 9.62
CA LEU A 255 -12.19 -19.03 9.55
C LEU A 255 -12.88 -19.64 10.78
N LEU A 256 -12.40 -20.81 11.21
CA LEU A 256 -12.87 -21.51 12.41
C LEU A 256 -12.39 -20.85 13.71
N GLY A 257 -11.60 -19.77 13.64
CA GLY A 257 -11.13 -19.02 14.79
C GLY A 257 -10.11 -19.78 15.64
N VAL A 258 -9.39 -20.73 15.04
CA VAL A 258 -8.28 -21.44 15.68
C VAL A 258 -7.19 -20.44 16.01
N ALA A 259 -6.74 -20.49 17.26
CA ALA A 259 -5.68 -19.61 17.75
C ALA A 259 -4.81 -20.37 18.76
N GLU A 260 -3.55 -19.97 18.85
CA GLU A 260 -2.59 -20.48 19.82
C GLU A 260 -1.96 -19.34 20.61
N LEU A 261 -1.77 -19.52 21.92
CA LEU A 261 -1.16 -18.51 22.78
C LEU A 261 0.32 -18.26 22.43
N SER A 262 0.98 -19.26 21.86
CA SER A 262 2.36 -19.19 21.36
C SER A 262 2.50 -18.39 20.07
N GLU A 263 1.42 -18.21 19.31
CA GLU A 263 1.45 -17.62 17.96
C GLU A 263 0.42 -16.48 17.85
N PRO A 264 0.70 -15.32 18.48
CA PRO A 264 -0.20 -14.18 18.40
C PRO A 264 -0.20 -13.57 17.00
N SER A 265 -1.39 -13.22 16.49
CA SER A 265 -1.53 -12.51 15.21
C SER A 265 -0.99 -11.07 15.24
N SER A 266 -0.97 -10.44 16.42
CA SER A 266 -0.38 -9.13 16.63
C SER A 266 0.01 -8.94 18.10
N MET A 267 1.01 -8.08 18.34
CA MET A 267 1.44 -7.69 19.68
C MET A 267 1.28 -6.18 19.83
N LYS A 268 0.64 -5.74 20.92
CA LYS A 268 0.57 -4.33 21.30
C LYS A 268 1.56 -4.07 22.41
N ILE A 269 2.54 -3.21 22.15
CA ILE A 269 3.57 -2.83 23.12
C ILE A 269 3.25 -1.43 23.64
N TYR A 270 3.19 -1.30 24.96
CA TYR A 270 2.92 -0.03 25.64
C TYR A 270 4.18 0.38 26.41
N ALA A 271 4.89 1.40 25.91
CA ALA A 271 6.04 1.96 26.59
C ALA A 271 5.61 2.84 27.77
N THR A 272 6.39 2.81 28.86
CA THR A 272 6.16 3.66 30.05
C THR A 272 6.49 5.12 29.82
N ASP A 273 7.40 5.40 28.89
CA ASP A 273 7.96 6.72 28.60
C ASP A 273 8.57 6.76 27.19
N PHE A 274 8.93 7.97 26.72
CA PHE A 274 9.47 8.18 25.38
C PHE A 274 10.85 7.56 25.17
N GLU A 275 11.69 7.48 26.20
CA GLU A 275 13.02 6.88 26.09
C GLU A 275 12.93 5.36 25.92
N SER A 276 12.05 4.72 26.68
CA SER A 276 11.74 3.29 26.57
C SER A 276 11.13 2.95 25.21
N LYS A 277 10.22 3.80 24.70
CA LYS A 277 9.65 3.68 23.36
C LYS A 277 10.75 3.71 22.29
N GLU A 278 11.64 4.70 22.36
CA GLU A 278 12.76 4.83 21.43
C GLU A 278 13.67 3.60 21.44
N LYS A 279 13.99 3.07 22.62
CA LYS A 279 14.75 1.81 22.75
C LYS A 279 14.05 0.62 22.10
N ILE A 280 12.73 0.51 22.24
CA ILE A 280 11.95 -0.56 21.59
C ILE A 280 12.04 -0.43 20.07
N THR A 281 11.82 0.78 19.54
CA THR A 281 11.94 1.04 18.10
C THR A 281 13.31 0.64 17.57
N GLN A 282 14.39 1.08 18.24
CA GLN A 282 15.76 0.74 17.85
C GLN A 282 16.06 -0.77 17.88
N LEU A 283 15.46 -1.50 18.82
CA LEU A 283 15.61 -2.97 18.89
C LEU A 283 14.90 -3.65 17.72
N ILE A 284 13.69 -3.19 17.36
CA ILE A 284 12.93 -3.73 16.23
C ILE A 284 13.65 -3.42 14.92
N GLU A 285 14.12 -2.18 14.73
CA GLU A 285 14.89 -1.78 13.55
C GLU A 285 16.16 -2.64 13.41
N LYS A 286 16.94 -2.78 14.48
CA LYS A 286 18.13 -3.63 14.48
C LYS A 286 17.83 -5.09 14.14
N TYR A 287 16.72 -5.63 14.64
CA TYR A 287 16.29 -6.98 14.30
C TYR A 287 15.90 -7.08 12.83
N ASN A 288 15.10 -6.14 12.32
CA ASN A 288 14.67 -6.10 10.93
C ASN A 288 15.87 -5.97 9.97
N ASP A 289 16.82 -5.09 10.29
CA ASP A 289 18.06 -4.93 9.53
C ASP A 289 18.81 -6.27 9.39
N SER A 290 18.87 -7.06 10.47
CA SER A 290 19.50 -8.39 10.42
C SER A 290 18.76 -9.37 9.51
N LYS A 291 17.42 -9.36 9.51
CA LYS A 291 16.60 -10.25 8.69
C LYS A 291 16.63 -9.90 7.20
N ILE A 292 16.69 -8.61 6.90
CA ILE A 292 16.84 -8.12 5.52
C ILE A 292 18.21 -8.53 4.97
N VAL A 293 19.28 -8.47 5.77
CA VAL A 293 20.62 -8.92 5.36
C VAL A 293 20.66 -10.43 5.09
N ASP A 294 19.89 -11.22 5.84
CA ASP A 294 19.81 -12.67 5.71
C ASP A 294 18.80 -13.14 4.61
N ASP A 295 18.26 -12.23 3.79
CA ASP A 295 17.21 -12.47 2.77
C ASP A 295 15.96 -13.19 3.31
N ASN A 296 15.68 -13.02 4.61
CA ASN A 296 14.55 -13.64 5.28
C ASN A 296 13.44 -12.60 5.50
N GLN A 297 12.81 -12.19 4.41
CA GLN A 297 11.76 -11.16 4.43
C GLN A 297 10.50 -11.58 5.19
N ALA A 298 10.24 -12.89 5.31
CA ALA A 298 9.11 -13.42 6.06
C ALA A 298 9.18 -13.11 7.56
N ASP A 299 10.40 -12.98 8.11
CA ASP A 299 10.64 -12.71 9.53
C ASP A 299 10.64 -11.22 9.89
N VAL A 300 10.49 -10.31 8.92
CA VAL A 300 10.55 -8.86 9.15
C VAL A 300 9.33 -8.40 9.96
N ILE A 301 9.59 -7.71 11.07
CA ILE A 301 8.54 -7.19 11.96
C ILE A 301 7.96 -5.91 11.35
N ASN A 302 6.70 -5.98 10.97
CA ASN A 302 5.90 -4.82 10.60
C ASN A 302 5.28 -4.20 11.86
N TYR A 303 5.58 -2.93 12.13
CA TYR A 303 5.04 -2.22 13.30
C TYR A 303 4.52 -0.83 12.92
N THR A 304 3.61 -0.31 13.74
CA THR A 304 3.08 1.06 13.62
C THR A 304 3.26 1.80 14.94
N ASP A 305 4.00 2.89 14.89
CA ASP A 305 4.22 3.77 16.04
C ASP A 305 3.15 4.87 16.11
N TYR A 306 2.03 4.56 16.76
CA TYR A 306 0.91 5.50 16.90
C TYR A 306 1.30 6.81 17.62
N VAL A 307 2.16 6.74 18.64
CA VAL A 307 2.59 7.93 19.38
C VAL A 307 3.51 8.78 18.51
N GLY A 308 4.43 8.16 17.78
CA GLY A 308 5.29 8.84 16.81
C GLY A 308 4.48 9.52 15.71
N LEU A 309 3.47 8.86 15.15
CA LEU A 309 2.60 9.44 14.12
C LEU A 309 1.81 10.65 14.62
N MET A 310 1.36 10.64 15.87
CA MET A 310 0.68 11.80 16.46
C MET A 310 1.65 12.94 16.77
N MET A 311 2.84 12.61 17.28
CA MET A 311 3.83 13.59 17.72
C MET A 311 4.72 14.13 16.60
N SER A 312 4.77 13.47 15.44
CA SER A 312 5.58 13.92 14.29
C SER A 312 5.16 15.31 13.84
N SER A 313 3.86 15.55 13.65
CA SER A 313 3.32 16.85 13.24
C SER A 313 3.63 17.95 14.26
N VAL A 314 3.52 17.64 15.55
CA VAL A 314 3.85 18.57 16.64
C VAL A 314 5.35 18.89 16.63
N SER A 315 6.19 17.86 16.48
CA SER A 315 7.64 17.99 16.44
C SER A 315 8.08 18.81 15.23
N ASP A 316 7.47 18.61 14.07
CA ASP A 316 7.76 19.36 12.85
C ASP A 316 7.40 20.84 12.98
N ILE A 317 6.27 21.16 13.63
CA ILE A 317 5.89 22.54 13.93
C ILE A 317 6.90 23.17 14.90
N ILE A 318 7.25 22.47 15.98
CA ILE A 318 8.24 22.96 16.97
C ILE A 318 9.59 23.20 16.29
N ASN A 319 10.05 22.27 15.45
CA ASN A 319 11.31 22.38 14.71
C ASN A 319 11.26 23.56 13.73
N SER A 320 10.15 23.74 13.02
CA SER A 320 9.97 24.87 12.09
C SER A 320 10.04 26.21 12.80
N ILE A 321 9.33 26.37 13.93
CA ILE A 321 9.39 27.57 14.77
C ILE A 321 10.81 27.77 15.30
N SER A 322 11.46 26.69 15.76
CA SER A 322 12.84 26.73 16.26
C SER A 322 13.82 27.21 15.19
N TYR A 323 13.71 26.73 13.95
CA TYR A 323 14.55 27.19 12.85
C TYR A 323 14.32 28.67 12.51
N ILE A 324 13.07 29.13 12.55
CA ILE A 324 12.76 30.55 12.35
C ILE A 324 13.40 31.40 13.46
N LEU A 325 13.27 31.01 14.73
CA LEU A 325 13.89 31.70 15.85
C LEU A 325 15.42 31.68 15.75
N ILE A 326 16.03 30.56 15.37
CA ILE A 326 17.47 30.44 15.13
C ILE A 326 17.90 31.40 14.01
N ALA A 327 17.13 31.53 12.94
CA ALA A 327 17.41 32.48 11.86
C ALA A 327 17.37 33.94 12.35
N PHE A 328 16.39 34.31 13.17
CA PHE A 328 16.33 35.65 13.80
C PHE A 328 17.52 35.91 14.70
N VAL A 329 17.92 34.92 15.51
CA VAL A 329 19.11 35.01 16.36
C VAL A 329 20.36 35.18 15.51
N ALA A 330 20.53 34.40 14.44
CA ALA A 330 21.68 34.49 13.55
C ALA A 330 21.81 35.90 12.90
N ILE A 331 20.70 36.46 12.40
CA ILE A 331 20.69 37.83 11.85
C ILE A 331 21.05 38.85 12.95
N SER A 332 20.46 38.72 14.13
CA SER A 332 20.73 39.60 15.27
C SER A 332 22.20 39.54 15.71
N LEU A 333 22.82 38.36 15.66
CA LEU A 333 24.24 38.17 15.96
C LEU A 333 25.13 38.88 14.93
N ILE A 334 24.80 38.81 13.64
CA ILE A 334 25.53 39.52 12.57
C ILE A 334 25.43 41.03 12.79
N VAL A 335 24.22 41.55 12.99
CA VAL A 335 24.00 42.99 13.24
C VAL A 335 24.74 43.45 14.49
N SER A 336 24.71 42.66 15.56
CA SER A 336 25.43 42.95 16.81
C SER A 336 26.95 42.93 16.61
N SER A 337 27.48 41.97 15.84
CA SER A 337 28.91 41.89 15.52
C SER A 337 29.40 43.10 14.74
N ILE A 338 28.63 43.56 13.74
CA ILE A 338 28.93 44.80 13.00
C ILE A 338 28.93 46.01 13.95
N MET A 339 27.94 46.11 14.83
CA MET A 339 27.84 47.20 15.80
C MET A 339 29.06 47.22 16.75
N ILE A 340 29.47 46.06 17.26
CA ILE A 340 30.68 45.92 18.10
C ILE A 340 31.93 46.38 17.33
N GLY A 341 32.06 45.98 16.06
CA GLY A 341 33.16 46.41 15.20
C GLY A 341 33.22 47.92 15.01
N ILE A 342 32.07 48.56 14.79
CA ILE A 342 31.95 50.03 14.64
C ILE A 342 32.33 50.74 15.94
N ILE A 343 31.80 50.31 17.08
CA ILE A 343 32.10 50.92 18.39
C ILE A 343 33.59 50.79 18.70
N THR A 344 34.16 49.60 18.47
CA THR A 344 35.60 49.35 18.69
C THR A 344 36.46 50.21 17.74
N TYR A 345 36.02 50.40 16.50
CA TYR A 345 36.68 51.30 15.55
C TYR A 345 36.68 52.76 16.02
N ILE A 346 35.55 53.27 16.51
CA ILE A 346 35.46 54.63 17.06
C ILE A 346 36.38 54.77 18.28
N SER A 347 36.36 53.78 19.19
CA SER A 347 37.23 53.79 20.37
C SER A 347 38.72 53.87 20.02
N VAL A 348 39.15 53.15 18.98
CA VAL A 348 40.53 53.23 18.46
C VAL A 348 40.85 54.62 17.94
N LEU A 349 39.92 55.26 17.22
CA LEU A 349 40.14 56.60 16.69
C LEU A 349 40.27 57.66 17.79
N GLU A 350 39.44 57.57 18.83
CA GLU A 350 39.51 58.47 19.99
C GLU A 350 40.84 58.34 20.74
N ARG A 351 41.37 57.11 20.84
CA ARG A 351 42.65 56.80 21.51
C ARG A 351 43.88 56.90 20.59
N THR A 352 43.79 57.56 19.42
CA THR A 352 44.90 57.64 18.44
C THR A 352 46.19 58.22 19.04
N LYS A 353 46.10 59.25 19.90
CA LYS A 353 47.27 59.85 20.56
C LYS A 353 48.00 58.87 21.48
N GLU A 354 47.24 58.07 22.24
CA GLU A 354 47.79 57.06 23.15
C GLU A 354 48.56 55.97 22.38
N ILE A 355 48.00 55.53 21.23
CA ILE A 355 48.65 54.58 20.33
C ILE A 355 49.95 55.17 19.76
N GLY A 356 49.93 56.46 19.37
CA GLY A 356 51.12 57.17 18.87
C GLY A 356 52.25 57.22 19.89
N ILE A 357 51.94 57.49 21.16
CA ILE A 357 52.92 57.50 22.26
C ILE A 357 53.50 56.09 22.47
N LEU A 358 52.66 55.05 22.55
CA LEU A 358 53.12 53.66 22.71
C LEU A 358 54.02 53.21 21.57
N ARG A 359 53.68 53.55 20.32
CA ARG A 359 54.50 53.24 19.14
C ARG A 359 55.81 54.04 19.10
N ALA A 360 55.83 55.28 19.58
CA ALA A 360 57.04 56.09 19.68
C ALA A 360 58.01 55.55 20.76
N MET A 361 57.49 54.91 21.81
CA MET A 361 58.28 54.21 22.83
C MET A 361 58.78 52.81 22.39
N GLY A 362 58.46 52.37 21.17
CA GLY A 362 58.98 51.12 20.59
C GLY A 362 57.98 49.96 20.55
N ALA A 363 56.71 50.15 20.89
CA ALA A 363 55.70 49.09 20.75
C ALA A 363 55.53 48.68 19.27
N SER A 364 55.57 47.37 19.01
CA SER A 364 55.38 46.85 17.67
C SER A 364 53.92 46.91 17.24
N LYS A 365 53.65 46.82 15.93
CA LYS A 365 52.28 46.76 15.38
C LYS A 365 51.47 45.59 15.98
N ARG A 366 52.15 44.48 16.30
CA ARG A 366 51.54 43.30 16.93
C ARG A 366 51.16 43.56 18.38
N ASP A 367 52.00 44.27 19.12
CA ASP A 367 51.73 44.60 20.53
C ASP A 367 50.48 45.48 20.64
N ILE A 368 50.37 46.49 19.77
CA ILE A 368 49.17 47.35 19.70
C ILE A 368 47.93 46.51 19.34
N SER A 369 48.01 45.67 18.31
CA SER A 369 46.89 44.82 17.90
C SER A 369 46.46 43.84 19.00
N ASN A 370 47.41 43.25 19.72
CA ASN A 370 47.14 42.31 20.81
C ASN A 370 46.45 42.96 22.01
N VAL A 371 46.79 44.22 22.34
CA VAL A 371 46.10 44.97 23.41
C VAL A 371 44.63 45.13 23.09
N PHE A 372 44.30 45.57 21.87
CA PHE A 372 42.91 45.73 21.45
C PHE A 372 42.18 44.38 21.32
N ASN A 373 42.84 43.34 20.79
CA ASN A 373 42.26 42.00 20.75
C ASN A 373 41.97 41.44 22.16
N ALA A 374 42.84 41.71 23.13
CA ALA A 374 42.63 41.33 24.52
C ALA A 374 41.46 42.11 25.16
N GLU A 375 41.34 43.41 24.88
CA GLU A 375 40.19 44.22 25.31
C GLU A 375 38.88 43.64 24.77
N THR A 376 38.84 43.29 23.48
CA THR A 376 37.67 42.70 22.84
C THR A 376 37.33 41.29 23.37
N LEU A 377 38.35 40.49 23.71
CA LEU A 377 38.15 39.18 24.35
C LEU A 377 37.58 39.29 25.76
N ILE A 378 38.08 40.23 26.58
CA ILE A 378 37.58 40.47 27.93
C ILE A 378 36.12 40.95 27.89
N VAL A 379 35.80 41.84 26.93
CA VAL A 379 34.42 42.30 26.71
C VAL A 379 33.52 41.14 26.30
N GLY A 380 33.94 40.29 25.37
CA GLY A 380 33.18 39.12 24.94
C GLY A 380 32.95 38.12 26.08
N PHE A 381 33.98 37.82 26.87
CA PHE A 381 33.85 36.95 28.03
C PHE A 381 32.87 37.51 29.07
N SER A 382 33.02 38.79 29.40
CA SER A 382 32.16 39.46 30.39
C SER A 382 30.71 39.51 29.91
N ALA A 383 30.48 39.85 28.64
CA ALA A 383 29.15 39.87 28.04
C ALA A 383 28.52 38.46 28.01
N GLY A 384 29.29 37.43 27.65
CA GLY A 384 28.84 36.04 27.68
C GLY A 384 28.41 35.60 29.08
N VAL A 385 29.24 35.85 30.10
CA VAL A 385 28.92 35.51 31.51
C VAL A 385 27.67 36.25 31.99
N ILE A 386 27.56 37.54 31.70
CA ILE A 386 26.37 38.34 32.05
C ILE A 386 25.14 37.80 31.32
N GLY A 387 25.26 37.44 30.04
CA GLY A 387 24.18 36.85 29.26
C GLY A 387 23.64 35.56 29.90
N ILE A 388 24.53 34.63 30.26
CA ILE A 388 24.14 33.39 30.95
C ILE A 388 23.47 33.70 32.29
N ALA A 389 24.03 34.62 33.09
CA ALA A 389 23.43 35.00 34.37
C ALA A 389 22.01 35.57 34.20
N VAL A 390 21.80 36.43 33.21
CA VAL A 390 20.47 36.97 32.88
C VAL A 390 19.51 35.87 32.42
N THR A 391 19.95 34.95 31.56
CA THR A 391 19.12 33.82 31.12
C THR A 391 18.70 32.94 32.30
N LEU A 392 19.61 32.62 33.22
CA LEU A 392 19.29 31.84 34.41
C LEU A 392 18.30 32.56 35.34
N LEU A 393 18.41 33.88 35.48
CA LEU A 393 17.46 34.69 36.23
C LEU A 393 16.08 34.73 35.56
N LEU A 394 16.02 34.83 34.23
CA LEU A 394 14.76 34.85 33.48
C LEU A 394 14.06 33.48 33.45
N ASN A 395 14.79 32.38 33.55
CA ASN A 395 14.18 31.04 33.63
C ASN A 395 13.25 30.88 34.85
N ILE A 396 13.47 31.62 35.93
CA ILE A 396 12.63 31.54 37.14
C ILE A 396 11.18 31.98 36.85
N PRO A 397 10.89 33.24 36.43
CA PRO A 397 9.53 33.64 36.13
C PRO A 397 8.94 32.89 34.94
N ILE A 398 9.75 32.49 33.95
CA ILE A 398 9.28 31.71 32.80
C ILE A 398 8.75 30.34 33.25
N ASN A 399 9.49 29.61 34.09
CA ASN A 399 9.03 28.31 34.60
C ASN A 399 7.76 28.45 35.45
N ILE A 400 7.65 29.50 36.27
CA ILE A 400 6.42 29.76 37.07
C ILE A 400 5.21 29.96 36.15
N ILE A 401 5.36 30.71 35.06
CA ILE A 401 4.27 30.94 34.11
C ILE A 401 3.89 29.63 33.41
N ILE A 402 4.88 28.86 32.93
CA ILE A 402 4.65 27.59 32.26
C ILE A 402 3.95 26.59 33.18
N GLU A 403 4.40 26.47 34.43
CA GLU A 403 3.81 25.56 35.41
C GLU A 403 2.35 25.90 35.70
N ASN A 404 1.99 27.19 35.78
CA ASN A 404 0.60 27.61 35.98
C ASN A 404 -0.32 27.31 34.78
N ILE A 405 0.22 27.27 33.56
CA ILE A 405 -0.58 27.03 32.34
C ILE A 405 -0.66 25.53 32.03
N THR A 406 0.44 24.80 32.23
CA THR A 406 0.61 23.42 31.73
C THR A 406 0.58 22.37 32.84
N GLY A 407 0.78 22.77 34.11
CA GLY A 407 0.97 21.86 35.23
C GLY A 407 2.32 21.14 35.24
N ILE A 408 3.25 21.47 34.33
CA ILE A 408 4.56 20.83 34.21
C ILE A 408 5.64 21.76 34.75
N ALA A 409 6.36 21.30 35.76
CA ALA A 409 7.48 22.03 36.35
C ALA A 409 8.79 21.83 35.58
N ASN A 410 9.69 22.83 35.65
CA ASN A 410 11.06 22.78 35.14
C ASN A 410 11.23 22.50 33.63
N VAL A 411 10.37 23.11 32.80
CA VAL A 411 10.44 22.95 31.34
C VAL A 411 11.59 23.76 30.73
N ALA A 412 11.82 24.99 31.19
CA ALA A 412 12.87 25.86 30.67
C ALA A 412 14.18 25.66 31.48
N LEU A 413 15.08 24.84 30.94
CA LEU A 413 16.38 24.53 31.54
C LEU A 413 17.51 24.84 30.57
N LEU A 414 18.53 25.55 31.05
CA LEU A 414 19.78 25.75 30.32
C LEU A 414 20.81 24.72 30.80
N PRO A 415 21.18 23.71 29.99
CA PRO A 415 22.24 22.78 30.36
C PRO A 415 23.58 23.52 30.49
N TRP A 416 24.38 23.16 31.49
CA TRP A 416 25.65 23.83 31.78
C TRP A 416 26.62 23.77 30.59
N GLN A 417 26.60 22.67 29.82
CA GLN A 417 27.38 22.52 28.59
C GLN A 417 27.00 23.57 27.55
N GLY A 418 25.69 23.81 27.38
CA GLY A 418 25.16 24.84 26.49
C GLY A 418 25.61 26.24 26.93
N GLY A 419 25.58 26.51 28.23
CA GLY A 419 26.08 27.77 28.79
C GLY A 419 27.56 28.03 28.47
N VAL A 420 28.42 27.02 28.63
CA VAL A 420 29.85 27.13 28.28
C VAL A 420 30.04 27.40 26.78
N ILE A 421 29.32 26.67 25.92
CA ILE A 421 29.40 26.85 24.47
C ILE A 421 29.00 28.28 24.06
N LEU A 422 27.94 28.84 24.65
CA LEU A 422 27.49 30.19 24.34
C LEU A 422 28.50 31.27 24.75
N VAL A 423 29.20 31.10 25.88
CA VAL A 423 30.28 32.04 26.29
C VAL A 423 31.43 32.01 25.27
N VAL A 424 31.83 30.81 24.83
CA VAL A 424 32.87 30.65 23.81
C VAL A 424 32.45 31.31 22.49
N ILE A 425 31.20 31.10 22.05
CA ILE A 425 30.65 31.74 20.85
C ILE A 425 30.68 33.27 21.00
N SER A 426 30.29 33.81 22.15
CA SER A 426 30.33 35.25 22.43
C SER A 426 31.74 35.82 22.28
N MET A 427 32.75 35.17 22.89
CA MET A 427 34.15 35.58 22.77
C MET A 427 34.66 35.53 21.32
N LEU A 428 34.29 34.50 20.56
CA LEU A 428 34.69 34.37 19.16
C LEU A 428 34.07 35.48 18.30
N LEU A 429 32.78 35.75 18.48
CA LEU A 429 32.09 36.79 17.72
C LEU A 429 32.64 38.18 18.01
N THR A 430 32.89 38.51 19.29
CA THR A 430 33.49 39.80 19.61
C THR A 430 34.91 39.90 19.05
N LEU A 431 35.73 38.86 19.21
CA LEU A 431 37.08 38.83 18.67
C LEU A 431 37.09 39.09 17.17
N ILE A 432 36.27 38.35 16.40
CA ILE A 432 36.15 38.52 14.94
C ILE A 432 35.77 39.97 14.58
N ALA A 433 34.81 40.56 15.30
CA ALA A 433 34.42 41.96 15.11
C ALA A 433 35.56 42.94 15.41
N GLY A 434 36.40 42.65 16.41
CA GLY A 434 37.53 43.48 16.83
C GLY A 434 38.78 43.38 15.96
N LEU A 435 38.94 42.32 15.16
CA LEU A 435 40.14 42.11 14.34
C LEU A 435 40.39 43.24 13.34
N VAL A 436 39.34 43.73 12.68
CA VAL A 436 39.43 44.82 11.68
C VAL A 436 39.90 46.13 12.34
N PRO A 437 39.24 46.67 13.38
CA PRO A 437 39.69 47.91 14.03
C PRO A 437 41.06 47.76 14.71
N ALA A 438 41.38 46.61 15.33
CA ALA A 438 42.70 46.36 15.90
C ALA A 438 43.81 46.43 14.83
N GLY A 439 43.54 45.94 13.61
CA GLY A 439 44.43 46.06 12.47
C GLY A 439 44.61 47.50 11.97
N VAL A 440 43.55 48.32 12.03
CA VAL A 440 43.63 49.76 11.72
C VAL A 440 44.46 50.50 12.76
N ALA A 441 44.25 50.23 14.05
CA ALA A 441 45.01 50.80 15.16
C ALA A 441 46.52 50.58 14.98
N ALA A 442 46.90 49.33 14.69
CA ALA A 442 48.28 48.90 14.53
C ALA A 442 49.00 49.56 13.33
N LYS A 443 48.27 50.04 12.32
CA LYS A 443 48.82 50.65 11.11
C LYS A 443 48.96 52.17 11.19
N LYS A 444 48.41 52.85 12.20
CA LYS A 444 48.48 54.31 12.38
C LYS A 444 49.93 54.82 12.52
N ASP A 445 50.32 55.82 11.75
CA ASP A 445 51.68 56.38 11.78
C ASP A 445 51.92 57.16 13.10
N PRO A 446 53.01 56.89 13.85
CA PRO A 446 53.30 57.58 15.10
C PRO A 446 53.47 59.09 14.95
N VAL A 447 54.02 59.55 13.81
CA VAL A 447 54.24 60.98 13.53
C VAL A 447 52.93 61.68 13.25
N GLU A 448 52.02 61.06 12.50
CA GLU A 448 50.69 61.60 12.24
C GLU A 448 49.81 61.60 13.51
N ALA A 449 49.89 60.54 14.30
CA ALA A 449 49.13 60.38 15.54
C ALA A 449 49.51 61.40 16.63
N LEU A 450 50.75 61.88 16.64
CA LEU A 450 51.24 62.91 17.58
C LEU A 450 51.04 64.34 17.07
N ARG A 451 50.86 64.53 15.75
CA ARG A 451 50.64 65.84 15.12
C ARG A 451 49.18 66.28 15.11
N THR A 452 48.25 65.40 15.47
CA THR A 452 46.83 65.71 15.49
C THR A 452 46.51 66.58 16.72
N GLU A 453 46.01 67.80 16.53
CA GLU A 453 45.49 68.64 17.63
C GLU A 453 44.22 68.04 18.24
#